data_AF-A0A967SB26-F1
#
_entry.id   AF-A0A967SB26-F1
#
_cell.length_a   1.000
_cell.length_b   1.000
_cell.length_c   1.000
_cell.angle_alpha   90.00
_cell.angle_beta   90.00
_cell.angle_gamma   90.00
#
_symmetry.space_group_name_H-M   'P 1'
#
loop_
_entity.id
_entity.type
_entity.pdbx_description
1 polymer ?
#
loop_
_entity_poly.entity_id
_entity_poly.type
_entity_poly.pdbx_seq_one_letter_code
_entity_poly.pdbx_strand_id
1 'polypeptide(L)' 'LIRSTAQPALRDPESLRARFREAGVDDGDTVVTYCRTGMQSSFAYFVARYLGYDTRLYDGSFMDWSRRGELPVER' A
#
# COMPACT_ATOMS: atom_id res chain seq x y z
N LEU A 1 21.94 -9.89 13.17
CA LEU A 1 21.35 -8.62 12.66
C LEU A 1 21.61 -8.56 11.16
N ILE A 2 20.57 -8.67 10.32
CA ILE A 2 20.73 -8.48 8.87
C ILE A 2 21.10 -7.02 8.65
N ARG A 3 22.35 -6.73 8.32
CA ARG A 3 22.80 -5.40 7.93
C ARG A 3 22.79 -5.34 6.40
N SER A 4 21.77 -4.70 5.83
CA SER A 4 21.82 -4.28 4.44
C SER A 4 22.95 -3.27 4.28
N THR A 5 23.91 -3.57 3.42
CA THR A 5 25.03 -2.66 3.08
C THR A 5 24.63 -1.64 2.01
N ALA A 6 23.48 -1.83 1.36
CA ALA A 6 22.94 -0.89 0.40
C ALA A 6 22.19 0.26 1.09
N GLN A 7 22.42 1.48 0.62
CA GLN A 7 21.64 2.64 1.03
C GLN A 7 20.18 2.44 0.57
N PRO A 8 19.20 2.57 1.47
CA PRO A 8 17.81 2.37 1.10
C PRO A 8 17.39 3.43 0.07
N ALA A 9 16.97 2.94 -1.10
CA ALA A 9 16.45 3.77 -2.18
C ALA A 9 15.17 3.14 -2.72
N LEU A 10 14.27 3.99 -3.22
CA LEU A 10 13.16 3.51 -4.04
C LEU A 10 13.71 2.90 -5.33
N ARG A 11 12.96 1.95 -5.89
CA ARG A 11 13.18 1.54 -7.29
C ARG A 11 12.83 2.71 -8.22
N ASP A 12 13.23 2.60 -9.48
CA ASP A 12 12.84 3.59 -10.48
C ASP A 12 11.30 3.67 -10.60
N PRO A 13 10.76 4.85 -10.96
CA PRO A 13 9.31 5.06 -10.98
C PRO A 13 8.56 4.11 -11.92
N GLU A 14 9.16 3.67 -13.02
CA GLU A 14 8.49 2.77 -13.98
C GLU A 14 8.34 1.35 -13.40
N SER A 15 9.40 0.81 -12.78
CA SER A 15 9.34 -0.47 -12.06
C SER A 15 8.31 -0.43 -10.93
N LEU A 16 8.18 0.70 -10.24
CA LEU A 16 7.15 0.87 -9.23
C LEU A 16 5.75 0.91 -9.86
N ARG A 17 5.52 1.69 -10.93
CA ARG A 17 4.22 1.70 -11.64
C ARG A 17 3.83 0.32 -12.16
N ALA A 18 4.78 -0.45 -12.70
CA ALA A 18 4.54 -1.81 -13.15
C ALA A 18 3.97 -2.69 -12.04
N ARG A 19 4.48 -2.59 -10.81
CA ARG A 19 3.95 -3.32 -9.65
C ARG A 19 2.54 -2.93 -9.26
N PHE A 20 2.17 -1.66 -9.42
CA PHE A 20 0.79 -1.20 -9.19
C PHE A 20 -0.16 -1.76 -10.26
N ARG A 21 0.26 -1.75 -11.54
CA ARG A 21 -0.51 -2.35 -12.64
C ARG A 21 -0.67 -3.87 -12.51
N GLU A 22 0.38 -4.58 -12.07
CA GLU A 22 0.31 -6.01 -11.74
C GLU A 22 -0.71 -6.29 -10.64
N ALA A 23 -0.95 -5.34 -9.73
CA ALA A 23 -1.96 -5.40 -8.69
C ALA A 23 -3.34 -4.89 -9.15
N GLY A 24 -3.52 -4.55 -10.43
CA GLY A 24 -4.77 -4.08 -11.01
C GLY A 24 -5.08 -2.61 -10.77
N VAL A 25 -4.08 -1.77 -10.51
CA VAL A 25 -4.24 -0.30 -10.42
C VAL A 25 -3.91 0.34 -11.76
N ASP A 26 -4.90 1.00 -12.35
CA ASP A 26 -4.77 1.75 -13.60
C ASP A 26 -4.58 3.27 -13.36
N ASP A 27 -4.22 3.99 -14.43
CA ASP A 27 -4.07 5.43 -14.37
C ASP A 27 -5.43 6.11 -14.09
N GLY A 28 -5.49 6.91 -13.03
CA GLY A 28 -6.71 7.61 -12.59
C GLY A 28 -7.47 6.92 -11.47
N ASP A 29 -7.10 5.67 -11.12
CA ASP A 29 -7.68 4.98 -9.98
C ASP A 29 -7.35 5.66 -8.65
N THR A 30 -8.27 5.50 -7.70
CA THR A 30 -7.99 5.80 -6.29
C THR A 30 -7.36 4.59 -5.63
N VAL A 31 -6.16 4.77 -5.09
CA VAL A 31 -5.46 3.75 -4.30
C VAL A 31 -5.82 3.90 -2.82
N VAL A 32 -6.36 2.85 -2.21
CA VAL A 32 -6.55 2.77 -0.75
C VAL A 32 -5.62 1.72 -0.18
N THR A 33 -4.66 2.13 0.66
CA THR A 33 -3.71 1.18 1.27
C THR A 33 -4.17 0.76 2.66
N TYR A 34 -3.94 -0.51 3.00
CA TYR A 34 -4.17 -1.07 4.33
C TYR A 34 -3.22 -2.26 4.56
N CYS A 35 -3.02 -2.64 5.82
CA CYS A 35 -2.36 -3.91 6.15
C CYS A 35 -3.07 -4.55 7.35
N ARG A 36 -2.33 -5.02 8.36
CA ARG A 36 -2.90 -5.48 9.62
C ARG A 36 -3.23 -4.31 10.57
N THR A 37 -2.27 -3.40 10.77
CA THR A 37 -2.35 -2.28 11.74
C THR A 37 -1.71 -0.98 11.20
N GLY A 38 -1.87 -0.70 9.90
CA GLY A 38 -1.42 0.56 9.29
C GLY A 38 0.07 0.68 8.94
N MET A 39 0.98 0.08 9.72
CA MET A 39 2.43 0.35 9.62
C MET A 39 3.05 0.08 8.23
N GLN A 40 2.77 -1.09 7.66
CA GLN A 40 3.32 -1.47 6.35
C GLN A 40 2.64 -0.69 5.20
N SER A 41 1.35 -0.40 5.34
CA SER A 41 0.60 0.37 4.35
C SER A 41 1.06 1.82 4.24
N SER A 42 1.69 2.39 5.28
CA SER A 42 2.27 3.74 5.20
C SER A 42 3.36 3.86 4.13
N PHE A 43 4.16 2.80 3.92
CA PHE A 43 5.16 2.81 2.84
C PHE A 43 4.50 2.72 1.46
N ALA A 44 3.51 1.84 1.30
CA ALA A 44 2.75 1.76 0.05
C ALA A 44 2.00 3.06 -0.25
N TYR A 45 1.44 3.72 0.78
CA TYR A 45 0.82 5.03 0.67
C TYR A 45 1.80 6.08 0.14
N PHE A 46 3.00 6.14 0.73
CA PHE A 46 4.04 7.07 0.29
C PHE A 46 4.44 6.82 -1.17
N VAL A 47 4.67 5.56 -1.56
CA VAL A 47 5.05 5.22 -2.93
C VAL A 47 3.93 5.56 -3.92
N ALA A 48 2.68 5.25 -3.61
CA ALA A 48 1.55 5.59 -4.49
C ALA A 48 1.43 7.11 -4.71
N ARG A 49 1.54 7.90 -3.63
CA ARG A 49 1.57 9.37 -3.69
C ARG A 49 2.76 9.89 -4.49
N TYR A 50 3.94 9.30 -4.31
CA TYR A 50 5.16 9.65 -5.06
C TYR A 50 4.98 9.43 -6.58
N LEU A 51 4.23 8.40 -6.98
CA LEU A 51 3.95 8.10 -8.38
C LEU A 51 2.83 8.96 -9.01
N GLY A 52 2.07 9.69 -8.18
CA GLY A 52 1.02 10.61 -8.62
C GLY A 52 -0.41 10.10 -8.47
N TYR A 53 -0.64 8.93 -7.84
CA TYR A 53 -2.00 8.41 -7.65
C TYR A 53 -2.80 9.22 -6.62
N ASP A 54 -4.12 9.35 -6.82
CA ASP A 54 -5.01 9.73 -5.72
C ASP A 54 -4.97 8.60 -4.69
N THR A 55 -4.48 8.88 -3.48
CA THR A 55 -4.16 7.84 -2.50
C THR A 55 -4.73 8.18 -1.13
N ARG A 56 -5.39 7.20 -0.51
CA ARG A 56 -5.86 7.24 0.88
C ARG A 56 -5.22 6.10 1.68
N LEU A 57 -4.99 6.32 2.97
CA LEU A 57 -4.53 5.29 3.90
C LEU A 57 -5.69 4.94 4.83
N TYR A 58 -6.07 3.66 4.87
CA TYR A 58 -6.97 3.15 5.89
C TYR A 58 -6.17 2.69 7.12
N ASP A 59 -5.94 3.63 8.03
CA ASP A 59 -5.08 3.46 9.21
C ASP A 59 -5.55 2.29 10.12
N GLY A 60 -6.87 2.19 10.33
CA GLY A 60 -7.48 1.09 11.10
C GLY A 60 -7.20 -0.29 10.52
N SER A 61 -7.00 -0.37 9.20
CA SER A 61 -6.53 -1.58 8.51
C SER A 61 -7.44 -2.80 8.78
N PHE A 62 -6.93 -4.01 8.52
CA PHE A 62 -7.71 -5.22 8.72
C PHE A 62 -8.19 -5.39 10.17
N MET A 63 -7.41 -4.94 11.17
CA MET A 63 -7.81 -5.03 12.58
C MET A 63 -9.03 -4.16 12.94
N ASP A 64 -9.26 -3.03 12.25
CA ASP A 64 -10.51 -2.28 12.40
C ASP A 64 -11.64 -2.94 11.60
N TRP A 65 -11.37 -3.33 10.35
CA TRP A 65 -12.35 -3.97 9.47
C TRP A 65 -12.96 -5.23 10.10
N SER A 66 -12.12 -6.14 10.60
CA SER A 66 -12.54 -7.44 11.14
C SER A 66 -13.31 -7.33 12.47
N ARG A 67 -13.28 -6.16 13.14
CA ARG A 67 -14.03 -5.93 14.39
C ARG A 67 -15.47 -5.47 14.12
N ARG A 68 -15.78 -5.06 12.90
CA ARG A 68 -17.10 -4.64 12.45
C ARG A 68 -17.83 -5.89 11.93
N GLY A 69 -18.62 -6.51 12.79
CA GLY A 69 -19.25 -7.82 12.52
C GLY A 69 -20.23 -7.82 11.35
N GLU A 70 -20.65 -6.65 10.89
CA GLU A 70 -21.50 -6.43 9.72
C GLU A 70 -20.73 -6.41 8.39
N LEU A 71 -19.40 -6.30 8.41
CA LEU A 71 -18.59 -6.24 7.19
C LEU A 71 -18.18 -7.64 6.70
N PRO A 72 -18.13 -7.86 5.38
CA PRO A 72 -17.73 -9.14 4.82
C PRO A 72 -16.23 -9.40 5.02
N VAL A 73 -15.88 -10.66 5.26
CA VAL A 73 -14.50 -11.18 5.34
C VAL A 73 -14.45 -12.56 4.69
N GLU A 74 -13.54 -12.74 3.74
CA GLU A 74 -13.26 -14.04 3.13
C GLU A 74 -12.21 -14.83 3.96
N ARG A 75 -12.27 -16.17 3.92
CA ARG A 75 -11.38 -17.07 4.69
C ARG A 75 -10.45 -17.83 3.78
#